data_AF-A0AAU6LZ23-F1
#
_entry.id   AF-A0AAU6LZ23-F1
#
_cell.length_a   1.000
_cell.length_b   1.000
_cell.length_c   1.000
_cell.angle_alpha   90.00
_cell.angle_beta   90.00
_cell.angle_gamma   90.00
#
_symmetry.space_group_name_H-M   'P 1'
#
loop_
_entity.id
_entity.type
_entity.pdbx_description
1 polymer ?
#
loop_
_entity_poly.entity_id
_entity_poly.type
_entity_poly.pdbx_seq_one_letter_code
_entity_poly.pdbx_strand_id
1 'polypeptide(L)'
;MEEALTAYAYAYRVKHLEEQADAWHQTKRLTEYVTAVRDHATSLPPGQERTEIEAWLAFADARLQHLTESAPAPKLPSPPKPSGDDLKPFLGHWSPYGPRSY
;
A
#
# COMPACT_ATOMS: atom_id res chain seq x y z
N MET A 1 26.45 15.73 -0.17
CA MET A 1 25.14 16.29 -0.62
C MET A 1 24.47 15.37 -1.63
N GLU A 2 25.12 15.02 -2.74
CA GLU A 2 24.57 14.13 -3.77
C GLU A 2 24.28 12.70 -3.25
N GLU A 3 25.13 12.16 -2.38
CA GLU A 3 24.91 10.87 -1.70
C GLU A 3 23.66 10.88 -0.80
N ALA A 4 23.44 11.96 -0.04
CA ALA A 4 22.26 12.10 0.83
C ALA A 4 20.96 12.21 0.03
N LEU A 5 20.98 12.91 -1.12
CA LEU A 5 19.84 12.98 -2.04
C LEU A 5 19.52 11.61 -2.66
N THR A 6 20.57 10.84 -3.00
CA THR A 6 20.43 9.48 -3.55
C THR A 6 19.87 8.52 -2.50
N ALA A 7 20.37 8.58 -1.26
CA ALA A 7 19.89 7.78 -0.14
C ALA A 7 18.43 8.11 0.22
N TYR A 8 18.07 9.39 0.24
CA TYR A 8 16.68 9.84 0.44
C TYR A 8 15.75 9.33 -0.66
N ALA A 9 16.14 9.48 -1.93
CA ALA A 9 15.35 9.02 -3.07
C ALA A 9 15.16 7.49 -3.05
N TYR A 10 16.18 6.74 -2.63
CA TYR A 10 16.11 5.30 -2.46
C TYR A 10 15.15 4.91 -1.32
N ALA A 11 15.32 5.49 -0.13
CA ALA A 11 14.45 5.21 1.03
C ALA A 11 12.98 5.54 0.74
N TYR A 12 12.72 6.66 0.06
CA TYR A 12 11.37 7.04 -0.38
C TYR A 12 10.76 5.98 -1.32
N ARG A 13 11.53 5.51 -2.30
CA ARG A 13 11.07 4.50 -3.26
C ARG A 13 10.81 3.15 -2.59
N VAL A 14 11.68 2.71 -1.67
CA VAL A 14 11.50 1.47 -0.92
C VAL A 14 10.21 1.52 -0.11
N LYS A 15 10.02 2.59 0.69
CA LYS A 15 8.81 2.75 1.51
C LYS A 15 7.53 2.70 0.67
N HIS A 16 7.48 3.43 -0.44
CA HIS A 16 6.29 3.42 -1.29
C HIS A 16 6.09 2.11 -2.05
N LEU A 17 7.15 1.36 -2.35
CA LEU A 17 7.04 0.02 -2.91
C LEU A 17 6.45 -0.96 -1.90
N GLU A 18 6.88 -0.88 -0.63
CA GLU A 18 6.33 -1.69 0.46
C GLU A 18 4.85 -1.36 0.70
N GLU A 19 4.47 -0.08 0.73
CA GLU A 19 3.05 0.33 0.84
C GLU A 19 2.19 -0.21 -0.32
N GLN A 20 2.72 -0.18 -1.56
CA GLN A 20 2.04 -0.76 -2.72
C GLN A 20 1.89 -2.28 -2.58
N ALA A 21 2.95 -2.97 -2.13
CA ALA A 21 2.94 -4.42 -1.93
C ALA A 21 1.97 -4.84 -0.83
N ASP A 22 1.91 -4.09 0.28
CA ASP A 22 0.98 -4.34 1.39
C ASP A 22 -0.48 -4.16 0.96
N ALA A 23 -0.78 -3.07 0.24
CA ALA A 23 -2.12 -2.83 -0.29
C ALA A 23 -2.56 -3.95 -1.27
N TRP A 24 -1.64 -4.41 -2.12
CA TRP A 24 -1.88 -5.53 -3.01
C TRP A 24 -2.10 -6.83 -2.23
N HIS A 25 -1.26 -7.13 -1.25
CA HIS A 25 -1.35 -8.35 -0.44
C HIS A 25 -2.65 -8.39 0.37
N GLN A 26 -3.06 -7.26 0.95
CA GLN A 26 -4.34 -7.15 1.66
C GLN A 26 -5.52 -7.43 0.73
N THR A 27 -5.52 -6.85 -0.47
CA THR A 27 -6.57 -7.06 -1.47
C THR A 27 -6.62 -8.54 -1.88
N LYS A 28 -5.46 -9.14 -2.16
CA LYS A 28 -5.36 -10.56 -2.53
C LYS A 28 -5.90 -11.47 -1.43
N ARG A 29 -5.51 -11.25 -0.17
CA ARG A 29 -5.97 -12.04 0.98
C ARG A 29 -7.49 -11.95 1.15
N LEU A 30 -8.07 -10.77 0.97
CA LEU A 30 -9.52 -10.59 1.05
C LEU A 30 -10.24 -11.32 -0.10
N THR A 31 -9.72 -11.25 -1.32
CA THR A 31 -10.27 -11.99 -2.47
C THR A 31 -10.26 -13.51 -2.25
N GLU A 32 -9.17 -14.05 -1.71
CA GLU A 32 -9.07 -15.48 -1.39
C GLU A 32 -10.10 -15.89 -0.32
N TYR A 33 -10.26 -15.07 0.73
CA TYR A 33 -11.26 -15.32 1.77
C TYR A 33 -12.70 -15.28 1.23
N VAL A 34 -13.05 -14.26 0.43
CA VAL A 34 -14.38 -14.14 -0.17
C VAL A 34 -14.68 -15.30 -1.11
N THR A 35 -13.69 -15.75 -1.88
CA THR A 35 -13.83 -16.95 -2.73
C THR A 35 -14.13 -18.19 -1.89
N ALA A 36 -13.39 -18.42 -0.79
CA ALA A 36 -13.64 -19.55 0.09
C ALA A 36 -15.03 -19.52 0.75
N VAL A 37 -15.50 -18.33 1.16
CA VAL A 37 -16.86 -18.17 1.71
C VAL A 37 -17.92 -18.41 0.64
N ARG A 38 -17.68 -18.00 -0.61
CA ARG A 38 -18.58 -18.27 -1.74
C ARG A 38 -18.69 -19.77 -2.00
N ASP A 39 -17.57 -20.48 -2.04
CA ASP A 39 -17.55 -21.94 -2.21
C ASP A 39 -18.33 -22.62 -1.08
N HIS A 40 -18.15 -22.17 0.17
CA HIS A 40 -18.92 -22.66 1.30
C HIS A 40 -20.43 -22.41 1.13
N ALA A 41 -20.84 -21.21 0.70
CA ALA A 41 -22.23 -20.87 0.46
C ALA A 41 -22.89 -21.79 -0.59
N THR A 42 -22.15 -22.18 -1.64
CA THR A 42 -22.67 -23.11 -2.66
C THR A 42 -22.91 -24.52 -2.14
N SER A 43 -22.19 -24.93 -1.10
CA SER A 43 -22.37 -26.24 -0.45
C SER A 43 -23.56 -26.28 0.51
N LEU A 44 -24.08 -25.11 0.92
CA LEU A 44 -25.20 -25.01 1.85
C LEU A 44 -26.55 -25.22 1.14
N PRO A 45 -27.50 -25.92 1.80
CA PRO A 45 -28.85 -26.02 1.29
C PRO A 45 -29.51 -24.64 1.22
N PRO A 46 -30.49 -24.44 0.32
CA PRO A 46 -31.30 -23.23 0.30
C PRO A 46 -31.98 -23.02 1.66
N GLY A 47 -31.76 -21.85 2.27
CA GLY A 47 -32.27 -21.53 3.59
C GLY A 47 -31.78 -20.16 4.06
N GLN A 48 -32.26 -19.74 5.24
CA GLN A 48 -31.94 -18.44 5.83
C GLN A 48 -30.42 -18.20 5.93
N GLU A 49 -29.67 -19.21 6.38
CA GLU A 49 -28.21 -19.15 6.52
C GLU A 49 -27.51 -18.85 5.18
N ARG A 50 -27.93 -19.52 4.10
CA ARG A 50 -27.39 -19.28 2.76
C ARG A 50 -27.72 -17.86 2.28
N THR A 51 -28.93 -17.38 2.51
CA THR A 51 -29.34 -16.02 2.12
C THR A 51 -28.54 -14.95 2.87
N GLU A 52 -28.26 -15.15 4.16
CA GLU A 52 -27.42 -14.24 4.95
C GLU A 52 -25.97 -14.20 4.45
N ILE A 53 -25.41 -15.36 4.10
CA ILE A 53 -24.06 -15.44 3.52
C ILE A 53 -24.02 -14.79 2.14
N GLU A 54 -25.03 -14.99 1.29
CA GLU A 54 -25.12 -14.34 -0.02
C GLU A 54 -25.21 -12.81 0.11
N ALA A 55 -25.96 -12.29 1.09
CA ALA A 55 -26.01 -10.85 1.38
C ALA A 55 -24.66 -10.31 1.87
N TRP A 56 -23.97 -11.07 2.73
CA TRP A 56 -22.60 -10.72 3.18
C TRP A 56 -21.60 -10.73 2.02
N LEU A 57 -21.70 -11.70 1.10
CA LEU A 57 -20.86 -11.78 -0.10
C LEU A 57 -21.06 -10.58 -1.01
N ALA A 58 -22.30 -10.12 -1.20
CA ALA A 58 -22.58 -8.92 -2.00
C ALA A 58 -21.91 -7.66 -1.42
N PHE A 59 -21.92 -7.50 -0.09
CA PHE A 59 -21.17 -6.44 0.58
C PHE A 59 -19.66 -6.59 0.38
N ALA A 60 -19.13 -7.81 0.52
CA ALA A 60 -17.71 -8.08 0.38
C ALA A 60 -17.21 -7.82 -1.04
N ASP A 61 -17.99 -8.19 -2.06
CA ASP A 61 -17.69 -7.90 -3.47
C ASP A 61 -17.65 -6.39 -3.74
N ALA A 62 -18.63 -5.62 -3.25
CA ALA A 62 -18.62 -4.16 -3.37
C ALA A 62 -17.38 -3.53 -2.70
N ARG A 63 -16.97 -4.05 -1.55
CA ARG A 63 -15.75 -3.62 -0.87
C ARG A 63 -14.49 -3.94 -1.67
N LEU A 64 -14.39 -5.13 -2.26
CA LEU A 64 -13.26 -5.56 -3.09
C LEU A 64 -13.15 -4.72 -4.36
N GLN A 65 -14.28 -4.39 -4.99
CA GLN A 65 -14.30 -3.51 -6.15
C GLN A 65 -13.75 -2.12 -5.80
N HIS A 66 -14.21 -1.52 -4.70
CA HIS A 66 -13.71 -0.22 -4.24
C HIS A 66 -12.20 -0.25 -3.92
N LEU A 67 -11.69 -1.33 -3.33
CA LEU A 67 -10.26 -1.50 -3.08
C LEU A 67 -9.45 -1.61 -4.37
N THR A 68 -9.99 -2.30 -5.37
CA THR A 68 -9.34 -2.46 -6.69
C THR A 68 -9.31 -1.14 -7.46
N GLU A 69 -10.40 -0.37 -7.42
CA GLU A 69 -10.48 0.97 -8.05
C GLU A 69 -9.60 2.00 -7.35
N SER A 70 -9.49 1.93 -6.02
CA SER A 70 -8.65 2.82 -5.22
C SER A 70 -7.16 2.45 -5.28
N ALA A 71 -6.82 1.26 -5.79
CA ALA A 71 -5.44 0.82 -5.88
C ALA A 71 -4.70 1.70 -6.91
N PRO A 72 -3.66 2.46 -6.48
CA PRO A 72 -2.89 3.26 -7.40
C PRO A 72 -2.18 2.34 -8.40
N ALA A 73 -2.23 2.69 -9.69
CA ALA A 73 -1.49 1.96 -10.72
C ALA A 73 -0.01 1.87 -10.31
N PRO A 74 0.64 0.71 -10.49
CA PRO A 74 2.06 0.53 -10.15
C PRO A 74 2.87 1.54 -10.98
N LYS A 75 3.33 2.58 -10.30
CA LYS A 75 4.15 3.64 -10.86
C LYS A 75 5.38 3.78 -10.00
N LEU A 76 6.52 4.02 -10.66
CA LEU A 76 7.75 4.33 -9.95
C LEU A 76 7.52 5.59 -9.10
N PRO A 77 7.68 5.53 -7.77
CA PRO A 77 7.54 6.69 -6.92
C PRO A 77 8.63 7.71 -7.27
N SER A 78 8.23 8.88 -7.76
CA SER A 78 9.13 10.01 -7.96
C SER A 78 9.18 10.81 -6.65
N PRO A 79 10.30 10.80 -5.92
CA PRO A 79 10.42 11.57 -4.70
C PRO A 79 10.29 13.07 -4.98
N PRO A 80 9.53 13.81 -4.17
CA PRO A 80 9.53 15.27 -4.24
C PRO A 80 10.91 15.82 -3.87
N LYS A 81 11.20 17.07 -4.26
CA LYS A 81 12.47 17.73 -3.90
C LYS A 81 12.58 17.76 -2.36
N PRO A 82 13.59 17.09 -1.77
CA PRO A 82 13.67 16.97 -0.32
C PRO A 82 13.92 18.32 0.34
N SER A 83 13.28 18.55 1.49
CA SER A 83 13.60 19.68 2.36
C SER A 83 14.87 19.39 3.18
N GLY A 84 15.45 20.43 3.79
CA GLY A 84 16.62 20.26 4.66
C GLY A 84 16.36 19.36 5.87
N ASP A 85 15.10 19.28 6.34
CA ASP A 85 14.69 18.40 7.43
C ASP A 85 14.57 16.93 6.99
N ASP A 86 14.14 16.67 5.76
CA ASP A 86 14.05 15.30 5.21
C ASP A 86 15.43 14.66 5.00
N LEU A 87 16.46 15.48 4.79
CA LEU A 87 17.84 15.04 4.60
C LEU A 87 18.61 14.87 5.92
N LYS A 88 18.15 15.44 7.03
CA LYS A 88 18.82 15.32 8.35
C LYS A 88 19.23 13.89 8.72
N PRO A 89 18.38 12.84 8.58
CA PRO A 89 18.78 11.48 8.93
C PRO A 89 19.87 10.91 8.02
N PHE A 90 20.02 11.43 6.80
CA PHE A 90 21.01 11.00 5.81
C PHE A 90 22.28 11.87 5.79
N LEU A 91 22.27 13.01 6.51
CA LEU A 91 23.36 13.98 6.52
C LEU A 91 24.39 13.77 7.63
N GLY A 92 24.14 12.89 8.61
CA GLY A 92 25.11 12.59 9.67
C GLY A 92 25.62 13.85 10.39
N HIS A 93 26.94 14.14 10.29
CA HIS A 93 27.61 15.32 10.89
C HIS A 93 27.65 16.55 9.95
N TRP A 94 27.07 16.46 8.75
CA TRP A 94 27.11 17.53 7.77
C TRP A 94 25.88 18.43 7.92
N SER A 95 26.10 19.74 8.07
CA SER A 95 24.99 20.70 8.14
C SER A 95 24.27 20.83 6.78
N PRO A 96 22.94 20.99 6.77
CA PRO A 96 22.12 21.09 5.55
C PRO A 96 22.40 22.34 4.68
N TYR A 97 23.24 23.27 5.14
CA TYR A 97 23.55 24.54 4.48
C TYR A 97 24.98 24.65 3.90
N GLY A 98 25.68 23.53 3.71
CA GLY A 98 27.05 23.53 3.17
C GLY A 98 28.09 24.11 4.16
N PRO A 99 29.39 24.05 3.82
CA PRO A 99 30.43 24.54 4.72
C PRO A 99 30.26 26.04 4.91
N ARG A 100 30.13 26.46 6.18
CA ARG A 100 30.19 27.87 6.55
C ARG A 100 31.65 28.28 6.42
N SER A 101 32.02 28.84 5.27
CA SER A 101 33.32 29.50 5.11
C SER A 101 33.37 30.65 6.11
N TYR A 102 34.25 30.53 7.10
CA TYR A 102 34.68 31.64 7.95
C TYR A 102 36.02 32.16 7.43
#